data_AF-A0A2S0PC08-F1
#
_entry.id   AF-A0A2S0PC08-F1
#
_cell.length_a   1.000
_cell.length_b   1.000
_cell.length_c   1.000
_cell.angle_alpha   90.00
_cell.angle_beta   90.00
_cell.angle_gamma   90.00
#
_symmetry.space_group_name_H-M   'P 1'
#
loop_
_entity.id
_entity.type
_entity.pdbx_description
1 polymer ?
#
loop_
_entity_poly.entity_id
_entity_poly.type
_entity_poly.pdbx_seq_one_letter_code
_entity_poly.pdbx_strand_id
1 'polypeptide(L)'
;MPMLTALYRYPVKSAHGDALTRCRVDARGLPDDRSWMVADPDGRFITGRECPQLVTVAATVDEAGLHVAAPGREPLTVSRAAFTEPHPAVVWRDGFEAWHGPHAADDWFSDFLDRPVRLMHTGDTRRRVSAFPDIPLSFADGFPLLLIGDASRRQLEHWVGRPLEMARFRPNLVIDGADAFAEDGWKRLRIGEVELELVRPCERCVFTTIDPDTGVRSADGEPLRTLARYRRGERGVLFGQNALVRRGGMLTVGSAVEVLEAA
;
A
#
# COMPACT_ATOMS: atom_id res chain seq x y z
N MET A 1 -13.40 -13.87 18.07
CA MET A 1 -13.53 -14.25 16.65
C MET A 1 -12.82 -13.17 15.84
N PRO A 2 -11.97 -13.53 14.87
CA PRO A 2 -11.25 -12.55 14.07
C PRO A 2 -12.20 -11.64 13.27
N MET A 3 -11.90 -10.36 13.15
CA MET A 3 -12.71 -9.36 12.45
C MET A 3 -11.83 -8.37 11.67
N LEU A 4 -12.32 -7.90 10.53
CA LEU A 4 -11.71 -6.79 9.78
C LEU A 4 -11.95 -5.48 10.54
N THR A 5 -10.94 -4.88 11.13
CA THR A 5 -11.06 -3.67 11.96
C THR A 5 -10.63 -2.40 11.27
N ALA A 6 -9.81 -2.49 10.21
CA ALA A 6 -9.49 -1.35 9.37
C ALA A 6 -9.27 -1.76 7.91
N LEU A 7 -9.65 -0.84 7.03
CA LEU A 7 -9.53 -0.97 5.58
C LEU A 7 -8.86 0.29 5.04
N TYR A 8 -7.76 0.14 4.33
CA TYR A 8 -7.00 1.26 3.76
C TYR A 8 -6.74 1.09 2.27
N ARG A 9 -6.90 2.19 1.55
CA ARG A 9 -6.46 2.38 0.18
C ARG A 9 -5.32 3.40 0.16
N TYR A 10 -4.35 3.25 -0.73
CA TYR A 10 -3.25 4.21 -0.88
C TYR A 10 -3.21 4.67 -2.33
N PRO A 11 -3.99 5.70 -2.70
CA PRO A 11 -4.15 6.07 -4.11
C PRO A 11 -2.85 6.36 -4.84
N VAL A 12 -1.97 7.13 -4.17
CA VAL A 12 -0.63 7.45 -4.67
C VAL A 12 0.39 6.55 -3.97
N LYS A 13 1.28 5.92 -4.75
CA LYS A 13 2.36 5.10 -4.23
C LYS A 13 3.21 5.92 -3.24
N SER A 14 3.45 5.35 -2.06
CA SER A 14 4.17 5.96 -0.92
C SER A 14 3.41 7.03 -0.14
N ALA A 15 2.30 7.57 -0.64
CA ALA A 15 1.52 8.59 0.04
C ALA A 15 0.73 8.04 1.24
N HIS A 16 0.12 8.93 2.02
CA HIS A 16 -0.71 8.58 3.17
C HIS A 16 -1.88 7.67 2.76
N GLY A 17 -2.38 6.88 3.72
CA GLY A 17 -3.53 6.00 3.50
C GLY A 17 -4.87 6.75 3.57
N ASP A 18 -5.79 6.38 2.69
CA ASP A 18 -7.21 6.69 2.69
C ASP A 18 -7.96 5.61 3.49
N ALA A 19 -8.54 5.98 4.63
CA ALA A 19 -9.26 5.07 5.49
C ALA A 19 -10.69 4.87 4.98
N LEU A 20 -11.06 3.62 4.76
CA LEU A 20 -12.36 3.23 4.20
C LEU A 20 -13.19 2.48 5.25
N THR A 21 -14.50 2.62 5.18
CA THR A 21 -15.43 1.82 5.98
C THR A 21 -15.96 0.61 5.21
N ARG A 22 -16.02 0.71 3.88
CA ARG A 22 -16.40 -0.36 2.96
C ARG A 22 -15.78 -0.15 1.58
N CYS A 23 -15.53 -1.23 0.85
CA CYS A 23 -15.05 -1.15 -0.53
C CYS A 23 -15.38 -2.43 -1.31
N ARG A 24 -15.83 -2.29 -2.56
CA ARG A 24 -15.96 -3.42 -3.48
C ARG A 24 -14.57 -3.76 -4.00
N VAL A 25 -14.16 -5.02 -3.88
CA VAL A 25 -12.87 -5.52 -4.35
C VAL A 25 -13.04 -6.51 -5.49
N ASP A 26 -12.07 -6.52 -6.41
CA ASP A 26 -11.96 -7.48 -7.50
C ASP A 26 -10.53 -8.07 -7.56
N ALA A 27 -10.17 -8.77 -8.64
CA ALA A 27 -8.85 -9.39 -8.78
C ALA A 27 -7.68 -8.38 -8.71
N ARG A 28 -7.92 -7.08 -9.00
CA ARG A 28 -6.96 -5.97 -8.84
C ARG A 28 -6.79 -5.52 -7.39
N GLY A 29 -7.53 -6.10 -6.45
CA GLY A 29 -7.58 -5.68 -5.05
C GLY A 29 -8.59 -4.56 -4.84
N LEU A 30 -8.18 -3.53 -4.10
CA LEU A 30 -8.99 -2.35 -3.87
C LEU A 30 -8.93 -1.43 -5.09
N PRO A 31 -10.07 -0.96 -5.63
CA PRO A 31 -10.10 0.05 -6.67
C PRO A 31 -9.23 1.24 -6.27
N ASP A 32 -8.41 1.70 -7.21
CA ASP A 32 -7.51 2.85 -7.06
C ASP A 32 -6.35 2.69 -6.09
N ASP A 33 -6.15 1.50 -5.54
CA ASP A 33 -5.00 1.26 -4.68
C ASP A 33 -3.68 1.26 -5.48
N ARG A 34 -2.83 2.24 -5.19
CA ARG A 34 -1.59 2.56 -5.90
C ARG A 34 -1.81 2.73 -7.42
N SER A 35 -2.95 3.28 -7.82
CA SER A 35 -3.21 3.61 -9.23
C SER A 35 -2.43 4.83 -9.72
N TRP A 36 -1.92 5.66 -8.80
CA TRP A 36 -1.03 6.76 -9.11
C TRP A 36 0.36 6.57 -8.52
N MET A 37 1.34 7.20 -9.16
CA MET A 37 2.73 7.18 -8.72
C MET A 37 3.44 8.46 -9.12
N VAL A 38 4.28 8.98 -8.24
CA VAL A 38 5.26 10.01 -8.57
C VAL A 38 6.50 9.33 -9.13
N ALA A 39 6.96 9.77 -10.29
CA ALA A 39 8.12 9.23 -10.99
C ALA A 39 9.14 10.31 -11.30
N ASP A 40 10.39 9.94 -11.55
CA ASP A 40 11.34 10.84 -12.22
C ASP A 40 10.91 11.09 -13.69
N PRO A 41 11.55 12.04 -14.40
CA PRO A 41 11.21 12.32 -15.79
C PRO A 41 11.37 11.14 -16.76
N ASP A 42 12.16 10.12 -16.39
CA ASP A 42 12.35 8.87 -17.15
C ASP A 42 11.27 7.82 -16.83
N GLY A 43 10.37 8.10 -15.89
CA GLY A 43 9.29 7.20 -15.47
C GLY A 43 9.68 6.18 -14.39
N ARG A 44 10.85 6.33 -13.76
CA ARG A 44 11.22 5.48 -12.62
C ARG A 44 10.50 5.97 -11.37
N PHE A 45 9.88 5.03 -10.67
CA PHE A 45 9.21 5.29 -9.39
C PHE A 45 10.09 6.05 -8.38
N ILE A 46 9.56 7.15 -7.85
CA ILE A 46 10.09 7.79 -6.64
C ILE A 46 9.26 7.26 -5.47
N THR A 47 9.94 6.89 -4.39
CA THR A 47 9.26 6.29 -3.22
C THR A 47 9.57 7.04 -1.94
N GLY A 48 8.76 6.80 -0.90
CA GLY A 48 9.02 7.35 0.44
C GLY A 48 10.40 6.94 1.01
N ARG A 49 11.03 5.88 0.49
CA ARG A 49 12.41 5.55 0.86
C ARG A 49 13.42 6.61 0.44
N GLU A 50 13.18 7.24 -0.70
CA GLU A 50 14.00 8.27 -1.30
C GLU A 50 13.53 9.67 -0.88
N CYS A 51 12.21 9.91 -0.97
CA CYS A 51 11.58 11.15 -0.56
C CYS A 51 10.55 10.89 0.56
N PRO A 52 10.97 10.77 1.83
CA PRO A 52 10.09 10.44 2.95
C PRO A 52 8.87 11.35 3.10
N GLN A 53 8.99 12.63 2.77
CA GLN A 53 7.88 13.59 2.76
C GLN A 53 6.67 13.16 1.92
N LEU A 54 6.83 12.23 0.95
CA LEU A 54 5.69 11.66 0.24
C LEU A 54 4.65 11.05 1.19
N VAL A 55 5.05 10.48 2.33
CA VAL A 55 4.10 9.84 3.26
C VAL A 55 3.12 10.83 3.89
N THR A 56 3.46 12.13 3.91
CA THR A 56 2.62 13.19 4.46
C THR A 56 1.64 13.75 3.42
N VAL A 57 1.67 13.25 2.18
CA VAL A 57 0.69 13.61 1.15
C VAL A 57 -0.57 12.80 1.41
N ALA A 58 -1.64 13.47 1.85
CA ALA A 58 -2.97 12.88 1.92
C ALA A 58 -3.52 12.73 0.50
N ALA A 59 -4.05 11.55 0.17
CA ALA A 59 -4.60 11.26 -1.15
C ALA A 59 -5.93 10.52 -1.03
N THR A 60 -6.98 11.05 -1.66
CA THR A 60 -8.29 10.40 -1.77
C THR A 60 -8.75 10.39 -3.23
N VAL A 61 -9.72 9.53 -3.55
CA VAL A 61 -10.23 9.38 -4.92
C VAL A 61 -11.74 9.28 -4.90
N ASP A 62 -12.37 10.06 -5.77
CA ASP A 62 -13.80 10.02 -6.10
C ASP A 62 -14.03 10.10 -7.64
N GLU A 63 -15.25 10.42 -8.05
CA GLU A 63 -15.65 10.55 -9.46
C GLU A 63 -14.92 11.69 -10.22
N ALA A 64 -14.55 12.77 -9.52
CA ALA A 64 -13.81 13.88 -10.11
C ALA A 64 -12.35 13.50 -10.40
N GLY A 65 -11.76 12.63 -9.60
CA GLY A 65 -10.43 12.08 -9.81
C GLY A 65 -9.62 11.95 -8.53
N LEU A 66 -8.33 12.27 -8.61
CA LEU A 66 -7.41 12.24 -7.49
C LEU A 66 -7.42 13.59 -6.77
N HIS A 67 -7.61 13.58 -5.45
CA HIS A 67 -7.42 14.75 -4.59
C HIS A 67 -6.20 14.55 -3.73
N VAL A 68 -5.30 15.53 -3.73
CA VAL A 68 -4.10 15.50 -2.88
C VAL A 68 -3.97 16.77 -2.05
N ALA A 69 -3.49 16.60 -0.82
CA ALA A 69 -3.14 17.68 0.08
C ALA A 69 -1.84 17.34 0.79
N ALA A 70 -1.00 18.34 1.04
CA ALA A 70 0.22 18.19 1.80
C ALA A 70 0.47 19.43 2.67
N PRO A 71 1.24 19.30 3.77
CA PRO A 71 1.59 20.45 4.60
C PRO A 71 2.23 21.59 3.80
N GLY A 72 1.70 22.80 3.96
CA GLY A 72 2.21 24.00 3.28
C GLY A 72 1.92 24.08 1.77
N ARG A 73 1.01 23.25 1.25
CA ARG A 73 0.58 23.27 -0.16
C ARG A 73 -0.91 23.53 -0.29
N GLU A 74 -1.30 24.29 -1.30
CA GLU A 74 -2.70 24.37 -1.73
C GLU A 74 -3.16 22.99 -2.21
N PRO A 75 -4.37 22.53 -1.85
CA PRO A 75 -4.89 21.25 -2.33
C PRO A 75 -4.99 21.20 -3.85
N LEU A 76 -4.71 20.03 -4.43
CA LEU A 76 -4.77 19.79 -5.87
C LEU A 76 -5.82 18.70 -6.17
N THR A 77 -6.65 18.94 -7.17
CA THR A 77 -7.54 17.93 -7.75
C THR A 77 -7.14 17.69 -9.20
N VAL A 78 -6.93 16.42 -9.56
CA VAL A 78 -6.50 15.99 -10.89
C VAL A 78 -7.52 15.01 -11.46
N SER A 79 -8.13 15.37 -12.59
CA SER A 79 -9.07 14.46 -13.25
C SER A 79 -8.38 13.21 -13.77
N ARG A 80 -9.00 12.05 -13.57
CA ARG A 80 -8.51 10.79 -14.16
C ARG A 80 -8.46 10.87 -15.69
N ALA A 81 -9.40 11.58 -16.30
CA ALA A 81 -9.45 11.75 -17.76
C ALA A 81 -8.30 12.61 -18.32
N ALA A 82 -7.55 13.31 -17.46
CA ALA A 82 -6.40 14.11 -17.87
C ALA A 82 -5.11 13.29 -18.06
N PHE A 83 -5.10 12.00 -17.71
CA PHE A 83 -3.96 11.11 -17.91
C PHE A 83 -4.03 10.45 -19.29
N THR A 84 -3.65 11.19 -20.32
CA THR A 84 -3.85 10.82 -21.73
C THR A 84 -2.56 10.53 -22.49
N GLU A 85 -1.39 10.86 -21.93
CA GLU A 85 -0.11 10.72 -22.61
C GLU A 85 0.58 9.41 -22.24
N PRO A 86 0.77 8.45 -23.16
CA PRO A 86 1.53 7.24 -22.87
C PRO A 86 2.97 7.58 -22.49
N HIS A 87 3.45 6.99 -21.41
CA HIS A 87 4.81 7.20 -20.92
C HIS A 87 5.37 5.91 -20.32
N PRO A 88 6.65 5.59 -20.56
CA PRO A 88 7.29 4.44 -19.90
C PRO A 88 7.26 4.63 -18.38
N ALA A 89 7.01 3.56 -17.66
CA ALA A 89 7.04 3.48 -16.20
C ALA A 89 7.87 2.28 -15.77
N VAL A 90 8.66 2.45 -14.72
CA VAL A 90 9.46 1.37 -14.13
C VAL A 90 9.19 1.27 -12.64
N VAL A 91 8.74 0.08 -12.22
CA VAL A 91 8.61 -0.29 -10.81
C VAL A 91 9.49 -1.53 -10.58
N TRP A 92 10.54 -1.37 -9.79
CA TRP A 92 11.56 -2.42 -9.59
C TRP A 92 12.19 -2.86 -10.91
N ARG A 93 11.95 -4.10 -11.33
CA ARG A 93 12.47 -4.68 -12.58
C ARG A 93 11.41 -4.68 -13.69
N ASP A 94 10.19 -4.24 -13.39
CA ASP A 94 9.06 -4.27 -14.32
C ASP A 94 8.97 -2.93 -15.06
N GLY A 95 9.26 -2.95 -16.36
CA GLY A 95 8.97 -1.85 -17.27
C GLY A 95 7.63 -2.05 -17.96
N PHE A 96 6.79 -1.02 -17.99
CA PHE A 96 5.47 -1.05 -18.62
C PHE A 96 5.04 0.35 -19.05
N GLU A 97 3.98 0.44 -19.85
CA GLU A 97 3.37 1.71 -20.23
C GLU A 97 2.37 2.15 -19.17
N ALA A 98 2.45 3.42 -18.78
CA ALA A 98 1.48 4.10 -17.94
C ALA A 98 1.11 5.44 -18.59
N TRP A 99 0.30 6.24 -17.90
CA TRP A 99 -0.26 7.46 -18.45
C TRP A 99 0.21 8.66 -17.63
N HIS A 100 0.84 9.61 -18.31
CA HIS A 100 1.28 10.88 -17.76
C HIS A 100 0.10 11.87 -17.72
N GLY A 101 0.01 12.61 -16.62
CA GLY A 101 -1.06 13.56 -16.33
C GLY A 101 -0.75 14.99 -16.80
N PRO A 102 -1.52 15.98 -16.30
CA PRO A 102 -1.32 17.37 -16.63
C PRO A 102 -0.08 17.95 -15.93
N HIS A 103 0.64 18.85 -16.61
CA HIS A 103 1.82 19.55 -16.07
C HIS A 103 1.58 20.24 -14.71
N ALA A 104 0.37 20.74 -14.45
CA ALA A 104 0.05 21.33 -13.15
C ALA A 104 0.20 20.35 -11.97
N ALA A 105 -0.01 19.05 -12.21
CA ALA A 105 0.22 18.01 -11.21
C ALA A 105 1.71 17.74 -11.02
N ASP A 106 2.48 17.73 -12.11
CA ASP A 106 3.94 17.63 -12.07
C ASP A 106 4.55 18.79 -11.30
N ASP A 107 4.12 20.03 -11.58
CA ASP A 107 4.59 21.24 -10.90
C ASP A 107 4.31 21.16 -9.40
N TRP A 108 3.09 20.76 -9.01
CA TRP A 108 2.71 20.63 -7.60
C TRP A 108 3.62 19.63 -6.86
N PHE A 109 3.84 18.45 -7.43
CA PHE A 109 4.71 17.44 -6.82
C PHE A 109 6.19 17.82 -6.92
N SER A 110 6.61 18.51 -7.98
CA SER A 110 8.00 18.93 -8.19
C SER A 110 8.39 19.99 -7.18
N ASP A 111 7.52 20.97 -6.97
CA ASP A 111 7.68 21.96 -5.93
C ASP A 111 7.71 21.29 -4.56
N PHE A 112 6.77 20.38 -4.27
CA PHE A 112 6.71 19.70 -2.97
C PHE A 112 7.96 18.87 -2.68
N LEU A 113 8.55 18.24 -3.70
CA LEU A 113 9.71 17.37 -3.54
C LEU A 113 11.05 18.07 -3.79
N ASP A 114 11.04 19.34 -4.19
CA ASP A 114 12.20 20.12 -4.61
C ASP A 114 13.03 19.42 -5.71
N ARG A 115 12.34 18.84 -6.69
CA ARG A 115 12.95 18.17 -7.85
C ARG A 115 11.94 17.93 -8.98
N PRO A 116 12.39 17.86 -10.25
CA PRO A 116 11.50 17.51 -11.36
C PRO A 116 10.94 16.09 -11.19
N VAL A 117 9.61 15.98 -11.25
CA VAL A 117 8.90 14.69 -11.22
C VAL A 117 7.70 14.69 -12.16
N ARG A 118 7.15 13.50 -12.39
CA ARG A 118 5.91 13.28 -13.13
C ARG A 118 4.88 12.59 -12.26
N LEU A 119 3.63 13.04 -12.29
CA LEU A 119 2.51 12.25 -11.77
C LEU A 119 2.00 11.31 -12.86
N MET A 120 2.00 10.02 -12.57
CA MET A 120 1.55 8.97 -13.48
C MET A 120 0.31 8.26 -12.95
N HIS A 121 -0.53 7.77 -13.85
CA HIS A 121 -1.66 6.90 -13.57
C HIS A 121 -1.53 5.58 -14.34
N THR A 122 -1.92 4.47 -13.72
CA THR A 122 -1.70 3.14 -14.27
C THR A 122 -2.63 2.78 -15.44
N GLY A 123 -3.80 3.44 -15.56
CA GLY A 123 -4.81 3.12 -16.57
C GLY A 123 -5.30 1.66 -16.48
N ASP A 124 -5.62 1.06 -17.63
CA ASP A 124 -5.77 -0.39 -17.72
C ASP A 124 -4.37 -1.05 -17.77
N THR A 125 -3.86 -1.36 -16.58
CA THR A 125 -2.47 -1.79 -16.40
C THR A 125 -2.15 -3.08 -17.17
N ARG A 126 -1.01 -3.07 -17.88
CA ARG A 126 -0.41 -4.28 -18.45
C ARG A 126 0.47 -5.04 -17.46
N ARG A 127 0.78 -4.44 -16.31
CA ARG A 127 1.63 -5.07 -15.29
C ARG A 127 0.86 -6.19 -14.58
N ARG A 128 1.58 -7.25 -14.20
CA ARG A 128 1.04 -8.46 -13.58
C ARG A 128 1.79 -8.82 -12.32
N VAL A 129 1.13 -9.53 -11.42
CA VAL A 129 1.78 -10.11 -10.23
C VAL A 129 2.78 -11.18 -10.67
N SER A 130 3.99 -11.14 -10.11
CA SER A 130 5.01 -12.16 -10.37
C SER A 130 4.52 -13.55 -9.93
N ALA A 131 4.70 -14.56 -10.78
CA ALA A 131 4.15 -15.92 -10.66
C ALA A 131 2.62 -16.05 -10.82
N PHE A 132 1.88 -14.96 -11.05
CA PHE A 132 0.43 -14.96 -11.28
C PHE A 132 0.08 -14.06 -12.48
N PRO A 133 0.37 -14.50 -13.73
CA PRO A 133 0.30 -13.66 -14.93
C PRO A 133 -1.11 -13.18 -15.29
N ASP A 134 -2.15 -13.81 -14.73
CA ASP A 134 -3.54 -13.40 -14.95
C ASP A 134 -4.01 -12.30 -13.98
N ILE A 135 -3.21 -11.99 -12.95
CA ILE A 135 -3.57 -11.01 -11.93
C ILE A 135 -2.96 -9.66 -12.27
N PRO A 136 -3.77 -8.66 -12.66
CA PRO A 136 -3.32 -7.28 -12.88
C PRO A 136 -2.74 -6.67 -11.61
N LEU A 137 -1.74 -5.81 -11.79
CA LEU A 137 -1.08 -5.09 -10.71
C LEU A 137 -0.87 -3.62 -11.08
N SER A 138 -1.22 -2.73 -10.15
CA SER A 138 -0.98 -1.28 -10.26
C SER A 138 0.50 -0.95 -9.99
N PHE A 139 0.80 0.25 -9.50
CA PHE A 139 2.13 0.61 -9.00
C PHE A 139 2.47 -0.02 -7.63
N ALA A 140 1.64 -0.91 -7.10
CA ALA A 140 1.92 -1.70 -5.90
C ALA A 140 3.23 -2.52 -6.03
N ASP A 141 3.90 -2.87 -4.93
CA ASP A 141 5.24 -3.46 -5.03
C ASP A 141 5.26 -4.87 -5.63
N GLY A 142 4.28 -5.71 -5.31
CA GLY A 142 4.24 -7.07 -5.81
C GLY A 142 2.89 -7.77 -5.74
N PHE A 143 1.97 -7.35 -4.87
CA PHE A 143 0.65 -7.96 -4.72
C PHE A 143 -0.45 -6.91 -4.54
N PRO A 144 -1.71 -7.24 -4.91
CA PRO A 144 -2.83 -6.31 -4.84
C PRO A 144 -3.25 -5.92 -3.41
N LEU A 145 -3.07 -6.83 -2.45
CA LEU A 145 -3.49 -6.61 -1.06
C LEU A 145 -2.40 -7.05 -0.07
N LEU A 146 -2.31 -6.32 1.04
CA LEU A 146 -1.53 -6.68 2.21
C LEU A 146 -2.44 -6.76 3.45
N LEU A 147 -2.35 -7.87 4.18
CA LEU A 147 -3.07 -8.12 5.43
C LEU A 147 -2.11 -8.16 6.61
N ILE A 148 -2.48 -7.53 7.73
CA ILE A 148 -1.72 -7.57 8.99
C ILE A 148 -2.69 -7.78 10.17
N GLY A 149 -2.31 -8.61 11.14
CA GLY A 149 -3.02 -8.73 12.41
C GLY A 149 -2.68 -7.58 13.37
N ASP A 150 -3.67 -6.97 14.03
CA ASP A 150 -3.41 -5.92 15.03
C ASP A 150 -2.68 -6.48 16.26
N ALA A 151 -2.93 -7.74 16.64
CA ALA A 151 -2.16 -8.42 17.67
C ALA A 151 -0.66 -8.51 17.33
N SER A 152 -0.31 -8.69 16.06
CA SER A 152 1.08 -8.69 15.57
C SER A 152 1.72 -7.31 15.73
N ARG A 153 0.98 -6.23 15.48
CA ARG A 153 1.44 -4.86 15.72
C ARG A 153 1.66 -4.60 17.21
N ARG A 154 0.70 -4.98 18.06
CA ARG A 154 0.82 -4.83 19.53
C ARG A 154 2.01 -5.62 20.09
N GLN A 155 2.26 -6.82 19.57
CA GLN A 155 3.42 -7.61 19.96
C GLN A 155 4.74 -6.94 19.54
N LEU A 156 4.77 -6.30 18.37
CA LEU A 156 5.91 -5.53 17.92
C LEU A 156 6.12 -4.25 18.76
N GLU A 157 5.06 -3.53 19.11
CA GLU A 157 5.12 -2.39 20.05
C GLU A 157 5.74 -2.80 21.38
N HIS A 158 5.32 -3.96 21.92
CA HIS A 158 5.89 -4.50 23.15
C HIS A 158 7.40 -4.79 23.02
N TRP A 159 7.84 -5.39 21.91
CA TRP A 159 9.27 -5.65 21.68
C TRP A 159 10.10 -4.37 21.47
N VAL A 160 9.55 -3.36 20.80
CA VAL A 160 10.22 -2.07 20.59
C VAL A 160 10.21 -1.23 21.88
N GLY A 161 9.20 -1.39 22.72
CA GLY A 161 9.00 -0.62 23.95
C GLY A 161 8.33 0.73 23.76
N ARG A 162 7.67 0.98 22.62
CA ARG A 162 6.88 2.20 22.36
C ARG A 162 5.73 1.93 21.38
N PRO A 163 4.68 2.79 21.35
CA PRO A 163 3.61 2.70 20.37
C PRO A 163 4.13 2.78 18.92
N LEU A 164 3.43 2.11 18.01
CA LEU A 164 3.71 2.05 16.58
C LEU A 164 2.42 2.09 15.78
N GLU A 165 2.40 2.98 14.80
CA GLU A 165 1.29 3.18 13.89
C GLU A 165 1.25 2.05 12.85
N MET A 166 0.07 1.47 12.63
CA MET A 166 -0.13 0.47 11.58
C MET A 166 0.22 1.02 10.18
N ALA A 167 0.06 2.34 9.98
CA ALA A 167 0.34 3.05 8.74
C ALA A 167 1.81 2.91 8.28
N ARG A 168 2.77 2.70 9.20
CA ARG A 168 4.17 2.38 8.85
C ARG A 168 4.28 1.14 7.98
N PHE A 169 3.34 0.20 8.15
CA PHE A 169 3.32 -1.07 7.44
C PHE A 169 2.42 -1.08 6.21
N ARG A 170 1.63 -0.03 6.02
CA ARG A 170 0.78 0.18 4.86
C ARG A 170 -0.13 -1.00 4.47
N PRO A 171 -0.74 -1.76 5.42
CA PRO A 171 -1.66 -2.81 5.04
C PRO A 171 -2.91 -2.22 4.38
N ASN A 172 -3.54 -3.03 3.53
CA ASN A 172 -4.89 -2.76 3.09
C ASN A 172 -5.92 -3.25 4.12
N LEU A 173 -5.63 -4.38 4.77
CA LEU A 173 -6.54 -5.06 5.68
C LEU A 173 -5.88 -5.21 7.06
N VAL A 174 -6.58 -4.78 8.10
CA VAL A 174 -6.18 -5.03 9.49
C VAL A 174 -7.19 -5.96 10.14
N ILE A 175 -6.71 -7.08 10.67
CA ILE A 175 -7.55 -8.06 11.36
C ILE A 175 -7.26 -8.00 12.86
N ASP A 176 -8.29 -7.93 13.69
CA ASP A 176 -8.16 -8.07 15.15
C ASP A 176 -8.93 -9.29 15.65
N GLY A 177 -8.67 -9.72 16.89
CA GLY A 177 -9.34 -10.87 17.51
C GLY A 177 -8.70 -12.22 17.20
N ALA A 178 -7.44 -12.22 16.75
CA ALA A 178 -6.57 -13.38 16.61
C ALA A 178 -5.27 -13.18 17.43
N ASP A 179 -4.51 -14.26 17.65
CA ASP A 179 -3.22 -14.20 18.34
C ASP A 179 -2.16 -13.46 17.49
N ALA A 180 -1.10 -12.98 18.14
CA ALA A 180 -0.01 -12.31 17.44
C ALA A 180 0.63 -13.25 16.40
N PHE A 181 0.75 -12.75 15.17
CA PHE A 181 1.28 -13.45 14.00
C PHE A 181 0.46 -14.65 13.53
N ALA A 182 -0.80 -14.80 13.99
CA ALA A 182 -1.68 -15.86 13.52
C ALA A 182 -1.85 -15.84 12.00
N GLU A 183 -1.76 -14.66 11.37
CA GLU A 183 -1.85 -14.51 9.92
C GLU A 183 -0.78 -15.29 9.14
N ASP A 184 0.36 -15.60 9.77
CA ASP A 184 1.41 -16.40 9.12
C ASP A 184 0.96 -17.83 8.79
N GLY A 185 0.02 -18.35 9.58
CA GLY A 185 -0.52 -19.70 9.42
C GLY A 185 -1.79 -19.74 8.58
N TRP A 186 -2.28 -18.63 8.05
CA TRP A 186 -3.50 -18.62 7.23
C TRP A 186 -3.16 -18.79 5.76
N LYS A 187 -3.92 -19.64 5.05
CA LYS A 187 -3.80 -19.82 3.60
C LYS A 187 -4.99 -19.23 2.85
N ARG A 188 -6.21 -19.52 3.31
CA ARG A 188 -7.44 -19.00 2.70
C ARG A 188 -8.35 -18.38 3.75
N LEU A 189 -8.90 -17.22 3.42
CA LEU A 189 -9.76 -16.45 4.30
C LEU A 189 -11.06 -16.08 3.58
N ARG A 190 -12.16 -15.99 4.33
CA ARG A 190 -13.39 -15.32 3.91
C ARG A 190 -13.66 -14.12 4.80
N ILE A 191 -13.95 -12.98 4.17
CA ILE A 191 -14.36 -11.74 4.84
C ILE A 191 -15.63 -11.23 4.15
N GLY A 192 -16.79 -11.49 4.77
CA GLY A 192 -18.08 -11.26 4.11
C GLY A 192 -18.20 -12.07 2.81
N GLU A 193 -18.34 -11.37 1.68
CA GLU A 193 -18.46 -12.00 0.35
C GLU A 193 -17.11 -12.39 -0.28
N VAL A 194 -16.03 -11.83 0.24
CA VAL A 194 -14.70 -11.86 -0.38
C VAL A 194 -13.93 -13.07 0.10
N GLU A 195 -13.33 -13.81 -0.85
CA GLU A 195 -12.36 -14.86 -0.53
C GLU A 195 -10.96 -14.43 -0.94
N LEU A 196 -10.01 -14.57 0.00
CA LEU A 196 -8.61 -14.22 -0.16
C LEU A 196 -7.74 -15.47 -0.06
N GLU A 197 -6.63 -15.46 -0.79
CA GLU A 197 -5.52 -16.40 -0.61
C GLU A 197 -4.28 -15.63 -0.15
N LEU A 198 -3.71 -16.02 0.98
CA LEU A 198 -2.43 -15.49 1.46
C LEU A 198 -1.30 -16.29 0.83
N VAL A 199 -0.51 -15.62 0.01
CA VAL A 199 0.44 -16.28 -0.91
C VAL A 199 1.89 -16.14 -0.49
N ARG A 200 2.23 -15.07 0.24
CA ARG A 200 3.62 -14.79 0.61
C ARG A 200 3.72 -13.84 1.81
N PRO A 201 4.57 -14.16 2.82
CA PRO A 201 4.96 -13.19 3.83
C PRO A 201 5.51 -11.90 3.22
N CYS A 202 5.15 -10.76 3.79
CA CYS A 202 5.57 -9.45 3.29
C CYS A 202 6.94 -9.08 3.86
N GLU A 203 7.92 -8.95 2.98
CA GLU A 203 9.26 -8.48 3.30
C GLU A 203 9.25 -6.97 3.58
N ARG A 204 9.84 -6.58 4.72
CA ARG A 204 9.85 -5.20 5.20
C ARG A 204 11.18 -4.56 4.87
N CYS A 205 11.12 -3.30 4.44
CA CYS A 205 12.29 -2.49 4.15
C CYS A 205 12.31 -1.25 5.05
N VAL A 206 13.32 -0.40 4.85
CA VAL A 206 13.52 0.84 5.60
C VAL A 206 12.32 1.80 5.59
N PHE A 207 11.39 1.63 4.66
CA PHE A 207 10.14 2.40 4.64
C PHE A 207 9.40 2.33 5.99
N THR A 208 9.40 1.19 6.68
CA THR A 208 8.69 1.06 7.96
C THR A 208 9.26 1.96 9.07
N THR A 209 10.48 2.46 8.90
CA THR A 209 11.13 3.38 9.84
C THR A 209 10.74 4.84 9.63
N ILE A 210 9.94 5.13 8.61
CA ILE A 210 9.46 6.48 8.34
C ILE A 210 8.17 6.70 9.13
N ASP A 211 8.13 7.81 9.85
CA ASP A 211 6.94 8.27 10.54
C ASP A 211 5.87 8.72 9.53
N PRO A 212 4.66 8.15 9.58
CA PRO A 212 3.64 8.38 8.55
C PRO A 212 3.07 9.80 8.58
N ASP A 213 3.15 10.50 9.71
CA ASP A 213 2.56 11.83 9.88
C ASP A 213 3.57 12.93 9.58
N THR A 214 4.85 12.70 9.92
CA THR A 214 5.91 13.71 9.81
C THR A 214 6.88 13.46 8.65
N GLY A 215 6.91 12.25 8.09
CA GLY A 215 7.93 11.84 7.12
C GLY A 215 9.33 11.69 7.71
N VAL A 216 9.51 11.85 9.02
CA VAL A 216 10.83 11.75 9.66
C VAL A 216 11.22 10.28 9.79
N ARG A 217 12.46 9.97 9.40
CA ARG A 217 13.02 8.63 9.57
C ARG A 217 13.51 8.43 11.00
N SER A 218 13.11 7.33 11.62
CA SER A 218 13.59 6.92 12.94
C SER A 218 15.11 6.73 12.93
N ALA A 219 15.83 7.51 13.74
CA ALA A 219 17.29 7.45 13.83
C ALA A 219 17.80 6.12 14.43
N ASP A 220 16.98 5.46 15.24
CA ASP A 220 17.28 4.16 15.85
C ASP A 220 16.97 2.95 14.94
N GLY A 221 16.44 3.20 13.73
CA GLY A 221 16.09 2.17 12.76
C GLY A 221 14.86 1.34 13.13
N GLU A 222 14.07 1.76 14.12
CA GLU A 222 12.83 1.07 14.50
C GLU A 222 11.66 1.41 13.57
N PRO A 223 10.73 0.47 13.36
CA PRO A 223 10.65 -0.86 13.97
C PRO A 223 11.41 -1.96 13.19
N LEU A 224 12.11 -1.60 12.10
CA LEU A 224 12.78 -2.58 11.24
C LEU A 224 13.88 -3.33 11.99
N ARG A 225 14.63 -2.65 12.87
CA ARG A 225 15.68 -3.27 13.69
C ARG A 225 15.12 -4.37 14.60
N THR A 226 14.02 -4.10 15.30
CA THR A 226 13.36 -5.10 16.15
C THR A 226 12.76 -6.24 15.33
N LEU A 227 12.07 -5.94 14.23
CA LEU A 227 11.60 -6.99 13.32
C LEU A 227 12.76 -7.86 12.79
N ALA A 228 13.91 -7.26 12.50
CA ALA A 228 15.09 -7.99 12.02
C ALA A 228 15.68 -8.96 13.06
N ARG A 229 15.40 -8.73 14.35
CA ARG A 229 15.80 -9.60 15.45
C ARG A 229 14.82 -10.76 15.66
N TYR A 230 13.51 -10.49 15.63
CA TYR A 230 12.49 -11.48 15.99
C TYR A 230 11.81 -12.17 14.82
N ARG A 231 11.85 -11.56 13.63
CA ARG A 231 11.01 -11.89 12.47
C ARG A 231 11.82 -11.99 11.18
N ARG A 232 13.08 -12.41 11.28
CA ARG A 232 13.94 -12.67 10.13
C ARG A 232 13.61 -14.05 9.54
N GLY A 233 13.11 -14.07 8.31
CA GLY A 233 13.00 -15.27 7.48
C GLY A 233 14.19 -15.41 6.53
N GLU A 234 14.13 -16.43 5.68
CA GLU A 234 15.21 -16.76 4.73
C GLU A 234 15.51 -15.62 3.75
N ARG A 235 14.47 -14.92 3.28
CA ARG A 235 14.58 -13.87 2.25
C ARG A 235 14.60 -12.45 2.79
N GLY A 236 14.32 -12.24 4.08
CA GLY A 236 14.25 -10.90 4.64
C GLY A 236 13.53 -10.82 5.97
N VAL A 237 13.21 -9.59 6.37
CA VAL A 237 12.49 -9.28 7.60
C VAL A 237 10.99 -9.31 7.30
N LEU A 238 10.18 -10.07 8.06
CA LEU A 238 8.80 -10.40 7.68
C LEU A 238 7.77 -9.75 8.62
N PHE A 239 6.74 -9.11 8.04
CA PHE A 239 5.59 -8.61 8.80
C PHE A 239 4.35 -8.41 7.89
N GLY A 240 3.28 -9.14 8.16
CA GLY A 240 2.09 -9.18 7.31
C GLY A 240 2.18 -10.18 6.17
N GLN A 241 1.05 -10.40 5.51
CA GLN A 241 0.87 -11.38 4.44
C GLN A 241 0.31 -10.72 3.19
N ASN A 242 0.98 -10.97 2.06
CA ASN A 242 0.47 -10.55 0.76
C ASN A 242 -0.67 -11.48 0.34
N ALA A 243 -1.73 -10.88 -0.21
CA ALA A 243 -2.96 -11.60 -0.53
C ALA A 243 -3.40 -11.37 -1.98
N LEU A 244 -4.02 -12.40 -2.55
CA LEU A 244 -4.76 -12.36 -3.81
C LEU A 244 -6.26 -12.47 -3.55
N VAL A 245 -7.07 -11.78 -4.36
CA VAL A 245 -8.53 -11.93 -4.32
C VAL A 245 -8.92 -13.10 -5.21
N ARG A 246 -9.51 -14.15 -4.61
CA ARG A 246 -10.03 -15.32 -5.33
C ARG A 246 -11.50 -15.16 -5.70
N ARG A 247 -12.26 -14.49 -4.84
CA ARG A 247 -13.64 -14.09 -5.11
C ARG A 247 -13.82 -12.63 -4.69
N GLY A 248 -14.16 -11.78 -5.65
CA GLY A 248 -14.50 -10.37 -5.40
C GLY A 248 -15.84 -10.21 -4.70
N GLY A 249 -16.07 -9.03 -4.13
CA GLY A 249 -17.25 -8.75 -3.31
C GLY A 249 -17.09 -7.47 -2.50
N MET A 250 -18.02 -7.22 -1.58
CA MET A 250 -17.91 -6.09 -0.66
C MET A 250 -17.10 -6.45 0.59
N LEU A 251 -16.04 -5.70 0.88
CA LEU A 251 -15.40 -5.65 2.19
C LEU A 251 -16.07 -4.55 3.02
N THR A 252 -16.37 -4.83 4.29
CA THR A 252 -16.92 -3.86 5.24
C THR A 252 -16.21 -4.01 6.58
N VAL A 253 -15.70 -2.92 7.15
CA VAL A 253 -15.13 -2.91 8.50
C VAL A 253 -16.16 -3.40 9.50
N GLY A 254 -15.73 -4.26 10.43
CA GLY A 254 -16.58 -4.99 11.37
C GLY A 254 -17.04 -6.36 10.87
N SER A 255 -16.73 -6.74 9.62
CA SER A 255 -17.05 -8.07 9.11
C SER A 255 -16.19 -9.13 9.79
N ALA A 256 -16.82 -10.26 10.14
CA ALA A 256 -16.12 -11.43 10.65
C ALA A 256 -15.15 -12.00 9.61
N VAL A 257 -14.02 -12.52 10.07
CA VAL A 257 -13.03 -13.22 9.27
C VAL A 257 -13.06 -14.70 9.62
N GLU A 258 -13.33 -15.52 8.61
CA GLU A 258 -13.32 -16.97 8.69
C GLU A 258 -12.05 -17.51 8.02
N VAL A 259 -11.28 -18.32 8.75
CA VAL A 259 -10.11 -19.01 8.19
C VAL A 259 -10.61 -20.31 7.54
N LEU A 260 -10.59 -20.35 6.21
CA LEU A 260 -11.05 -21.50 5.42
C LEU A 260 -9.98 -22.60 5.33
N GLU A 261 -8.70 -22.20 5.36
CA GLU A 261 -7.56 -23.11 5.27
C GLU A 261 -6.36 -22.53 6.04
N ALA A 262 -5.66 -23.37 6.80
CA ALA A 262 -4.46 -23.02 7.56
C ALA A 262 -3.23 -23.83 7.09
N ALA A 263 -2.04 -23.36 7.46
CA ALA A 263 -0.76 -23.87 6.99
C ALA A 263 -0.35 -25.21 7.58
#